data_AF-A0A1N7N7X0-F1
#
_entry.id   AF-A0A1N7N7X0-F1
#
_cell.length_a   1.000
_cell.length_b   1.000
_cell.length_c   1.000
_cell.angle_alpha   90.00
_cell.angle_beta   90.00
_cell.angle_gamma   90.00
#
_symmetry.space_group_name_H-M   'P 1'
#
loop_
_entity.id
_entity.type
_entity.pdbx_description
1 polymer ?
#
loop_
_entity_poly.entity_id
_entity_poly.type
_entity_poly.pdbx_seq_one_letter_code
_entity_poly.pdbx_strand_id
1 'polypeptide(L)'
;MNKIVNLIFQSQKPEFSLSDFVESFWMLDNPSEHKEVILLPDGRIDLIFSQSPTEPLHVVLLGIGTHPEHVIITEKNKDFCGQLQFIGDGIYFA
;
A
#
# COMPACT_ATOMS: atom_id res chain seq x y z
N MET A 1 -11.73 -0.96 -28.39
CA MET A 1 -12.66 -1.45 -27.34
C MET A 1 -12.17 -0.88 -26.02
N ASN A 2 -12.90 0.06 -25.42
CA ASN A 2 -12.47 0.77 -24.21
C ASN A 2 -12.56 -0.18 -23.01
N LYS A 3 -11.41 -0.66 -22.53
CA LYS A 3 -11.32 -1.41 -21.29
C LYS A 3 -11.38 -0.40 -20.15
N ILE A 4 -12.56 -0.20 -19.58
CA ILE A 4 -12.69 0.55 -18.33
C ILE A 4 -12.20 -0.39 -17.23
N VAL A 5 -10.92 -0.24 -16.91
CA VAL A 5 -10.21 -0.96 -15.86
C VAL A 5 -10.48 -0.23 -14.54
N ASN A 6 -11.31 -0.79 -13.68
CA ASN A 6 -11.67 -0.17 -12.41
C ASN A 6 -10.88 -0.80 -11.27
N LEU A 7 -9.77 -0.17 -10.90
CA LEU A 7 -9.22 -0.33 -9.54
C LEU A 7 -10.13 0.42 -8.59
N ILE A 8 -10.52 -0.21 -7.49
CA ILE A 8 -11.35 0.42 -6.46
C ILE A 8 -10.43 0.80 -5.30
N PHE A 9 -10.27 2.10 -5.07
CA PHE A 9 -9.44 2.63 -3.99
C PHE A 9 -10.32 3.24 -2.90
N GLN A 10 -10.00 2.94 -1.65
CA GLN A 10 -10.62 3.54 -0.47
C GLN A 10 -9.55 3.88 0.56
N SER A 11 -9.72 4.97 1.28
CA SER A 11 -8.83 5.34 2.37
C SER A 11 -9.59 5.89 3.57
N GLN A 12 -9.01 5.70 4.75
CA GLN A 12 -9.55 6.16 6.02
C GLN A 12 -8.41 6.65 6.92
N LYS A 13 -8.74 7.61 7.79
CA LYS A 13 -7.85 8.04 8.86
C LYS A 13 -7.90 7.02 10.01
N PRO A 14 -6.80 6.86 10.76
CA PRO A 14 -6.82 6.02 11.95
C PRO A 14 -7.72 6.62 13.02
N GLU A 15 -8.15 5.77 13.94
CA GLU A 15 -8.66 6.20 15.24
C GLU A 15 -7.55 6.92 16.02
N PHE A 16 -7.94 7.79 16.96
CA PHE A 16 -7.01 8.59 17.77
C PHE A 16 -5.96 7.74 18.50
N SER A 17 -6.31 6.53 18.92
CA SER A 17 -5.36 5.62 19.59
C SER A 17 -4.20 5.13 18.71
N LEU A 18 -4.32 5.27 17.39
CA LEU A 18 -3.32 4.82 16.41
C LEU A 18 -2.70 6.00 15.64
N SER A 19 -3.17 7.24 15.84
CA SER A 19 -2.72 8.39 15.05
C SER A 19 -1.26 8.77 15.24
N ASP A 20 -0.65 8.32 16.34
CA ASP A 20 0.78 8.51 16.59
C ASP A 20 1.66 7.56 15.78
N PHE A 21 1.09 6.47 15.24
CA PHE A 21 1.85 5.40 14.57
C PHE A 21 1.44 5.20 13.11
N VAL A 22 0.18 5.48 12.78
CA VAL A 22 -0.43 5.25 11.48
C VAL A 22 -0.90 6.58 10.93
N GLU A 23 -0.53 6.91 9.70
CA GLU A 23 -0.99 8.13 9.03
C GLU A 23 -2.35 7.92 8.36
N SER A 24 -2.54 6.74 7.77
CA SER A 24 -3.76 6.35 7.08
C SER A 24 -3.86 4.83 6.90
N PHE A 25 -5.10 4.37 6.73
CA PHE A 25 -5.39 3.06 6.18
C PHE A 25 -5.91 3.22 4.76
N TRP A 26 -5.50 2.34 3.85
CA TRP A 26 -6.08 2.30 2.51
C TRP A 26 -6.30 0.87 2.04
N MET A 27 -7.22 0.72 1.10
CA MET A 27 -7.54 -0.54 0.44
C MET A 27 -7.56 -0.33 -1.07
N LEU A 28 -6.94 -1.26 -1.78
CA LEU A 28 -6.99 -1.35 -3.23
C LEU A 28 -7.56 -2.71 -3.61
N ASP A 29 -8.74 -2.70 -4.23
CA ASP A 29 -9.37 -3.90 -4.78
C ASP A 29 -9.20 -3.91 -6.30
N ASN A 30 -8.60 -4.98 -6.81
CA ASN A 30 -8.50 -5.25 -8.23
C ASN A 30 -9.44 -6.43 -8.59
N PRO A 31 -10.73 -6.19 -8.86
CA PRO A 31 -11.68 -7.27 -9.11
C PRO A 31 -11.55 -7.90 -10.50
N SER A 32 -10.74 -7.31 -11.39
CA SER A 32 -10.81 -7.57 -12.83
C SER A 32 -9.64 -8.40 -13.34
N GLU A 33 -8.57 -7.78 -13.82
CA GLU A 33 -7.49 -8.45 -14.56
C GLU A 33 -6.11 -8.12 -13.98
N HIS A 34 -5.11 -8.93 -14.34
CA HIS A 34 -3.71 -8.63 -14.01
C HIS A 34 -3.32 -7.24 -14.52
N LYS A 35 -2.64 -6.47 -13.67
CA LYS A 35 -2.24 -5.10 -13.99
C LYS A 35 -0.79 -4.86 -13.63
N GLU A 36 0.00 -4.50 -14.64
CA GLU A 36 1.34 -3.98 -14.44
C GLU A 36 1.26 -2.57 -13.87
N VAL A 37 1.98 -2.35 -12.77
CA VAL A 37 2.10 -1.07 -12.09
C VAL A 37 3.57 -0.78 -11.80
N ILE A 38 3.90 0.51 -11.75
CA ILE A 38 5.20 0.98 -11.29
C ILE A 38 5.00 1.48 -9.87
N LEU A 39 5.63 0.80 -8.92
CA LEU A 39 5.73 1.26 -7.55
C LEU A 39 6.84 2.31 -7.46
N LEU A 40 6.51 3.49 -6.94
CA LEU A 40 7.48 4.56 -6.71
C LEU A 40 7.82 4.63 -5.23
N PRO A 41 9.12 4.70 -4.86
CA PRO A 41 9.49 5.01 -3.50
C PRO A 41 9.11 6.45 -3.17
N ASP A 42 8.40 6.65 -2.06
CA ASP A 42 7.93 7.95 -1.60
C ASP A 42 8.48 8.33 -0.22
N GLY A 43 9.34 7.48 0.34
CA GLY A 43 9.97 7.68 1.65
C GLY A 43 9.07 7.32 2.83
N ARG A 44 7.89 6.75 2.58
CA ARG A 44 6.97 6.27 3.62
C ARG A 44 7.23 4.80 3.96
N ILE A 45 6.61 4.33 5.03
CA ILE A 45 6.55 2.90 5.33
C ILE A 45 5.11 2.42 5.19
N ASP A 46 4.89 1.62 4.15
CA ASP A 46 3.61 0.96 3.93
C ASP A 46 3.73 -0.51 4.34
N LEU A 47 2.88 -0.93 5.29
CA LEU A 47 2.70 -2.35 5.62
C LEU A 47 1.42 -2.86 4.96
N ILE A 48 1.58 -3.68 3.93
CA ILE A 48 0.48 -4.16 3.08
C ILE A 48 0.21 -5.63 3.36
N PHE A 49 -1.06 -5.95 3.59
CA PHE A 49 -1.61 -7.29 3.63
C PHE A 49 -2.31 -7.55 2.29
N SER A 50 -1.74 -8.45 1.49
CA SER A 50 -2.24 -8.78 0.16
C SER A 50 -2.90 -10.16 0.17
N GLN A 51 -4.16 -10.20 -0.27
CA GLN A 51 -4.92 -11.43 -0.42
C GLN A 51 -5.31 -11.65 -1.88
N SER A 52 -5.08 -12.87 -2.36
CA SER A 52 -5.60 -13.33 -3.66
C SER A 52 -6.34 -14.67 -3.51
N PRO A 53 -7.13 -15.10 -4.51
CA PRO A 53 -7.80 -16.40 -4.45
C PRO A 53 -6.85 -17.60 -4.57
N THR A 54 -5.65 -17.39 -5.11
CA THR A 54 -4.73 -18.46 -5.51
C THR A 54 -3.49 -18.54 -4.64
N GLU A 55 -3.19 -17.52 -3.85
CA GLU A 55 -2.00 -17.45 -3.02
C GLU A 55 -2.36 -17.21 -1.54
N PRO A 56 -1.51 -17.67 -0.60
CA PRO A 56 -1.67 -17.34 0.81
C PRO A 56 -1.70 -15.83 1.07
N LEU A 57 -2.09 -15.41 2.28
CA LEU A 57 -1.96 -14.02 2.68
C LEU A 57 -0.47 -13.62 2.66
N HIS A 58 -0.14 -12.57 1.91
CA HIS A 58 1.20 -12.01 1.84
C HIS A 58 1.28 -10.72 2.66
N VAL A 59 2.40 -10.51 3.33
CA VAL A 59 2.71 -9.24 4.01
C VAL A 59 3.91 -8.61 3.30
N VAL A 60 3.74 -7.39 2.82
CA VAL A 60 4.73 -6.68 2.01
C VAL A 60 5.04 -5.33 2.65
N LEU A 61 6.32 -4.95 2.62
CA LEU A 61 6.81 -3.66 3.07
C LEU A 61 7.20 -2.82 1.85
N LEU A 62 6.56 -1.67 1.65
CA LEU A 62 6.82 -0.77 0.51
C LEU A 62 7.17 0.66 0.98
N GLY A 63 7.57 1.52 0.04
CA GLY A 63 7.80 2.96 0.25
C GLY A 63 9.24 3.35 0.62
N ILE A 64 10.04 2.42 1.16
CA ILE A 64 11.44 2.64 1.57
C ILE A 64 12.50 2.31 0.51
N GLY A 65 12.07 1.93 -0.69
CA GLY A 65 12.97 1.64 -1.80
C GLY A 65 13.78 2.88 -2.24
N THR A 66 14.81 2.67 -3.04
CA THR A 66 15.61 3.76 -3.65
C THR A 66 15.37 3.92 -5.15
N HIS A 67 14.64 2.98 -5.75
CA HIS A 67 14.37 2.93 -7.18
C HIS A 67 12.92 2.50 -7.43
N PRO A 68 12.31 2.90 -8.55
CA PRO A 68 11.02 2.36 -8.97
C PRO A 68 11.07 0.85 -9.19
N GLU A 69 9.98 0.16 -8.85
CA GLU A 69 9.83 -1.28 -9.05
C GLU A 69 8.64 -1.59 -9.97
N HIS A 70 8.81 -2.57 -10.85
CA HIS A 70 7.72 -3.07 -11.68
C HIS A 70 7.04 -4.23 -10.96
N VAL A 71 5.73 -4.10 -10.73
CA VAL A 71 4.94 -5.09 -9.99
C VAL A 71 3.69 -5.43 -10.78
N ILE A 72 3.21 -6.67 -10.64
CA ILE A 72 1.94 -7.10 -11.21
C ILE A 72 0.94 -7.23 -10.06
N ILE A 73 -0.12 -6.43 -10.07
CA ILE A 73 -1.28 -6.64 -9.22
C ILE A 73 -2.12 -7.71 -9.90
N THR A 74 -2.26 -8.87 -9.27
CA THR A 74 -3.00 -9.99 -9.84
C THR A 74 -4.50 -9.71 -9.87
N GLU A 75 -5.22 -10.41 -10.76
CA GLU A 75 -6.67 -10.31 -10.76
C GLU A 75 -7.28 -10.80 -9.45
N LYS A 76 -8.42 -10.20 -9.07
CA LYS A 76 -9.17 -10.50 -7.83
C LYS A 76 -8.32 -10.34 -6.57
N ASN A 77 -7.27 -9.53 -6.65
CA ASN A 77 -6.41 -9.20 -5.53
C ASN A 77 -7.03 -8.09 -4.68
N LYS A 78 -6.86 -8.17 -3.37
CA LYS A 78 -7.18 -7.12 -2.42
C LYS A 78 -5.97 -6.82 -1.56
N ASP A 79 -5.52 -5.59 -1.63
CA ASP A 79 -4.45 -5.04 -0.82
C ASP A 79 -5.04 -4.14 0.25
N PHE A 80 -4.74 -4.43 1.52
CA PHE A 80 -5.03 -3.55 2.64
C PHE A 80 -3.72 -3.04 3.22
N CYS A 81 -3.60 -1.73 3.41
CA CYS A 81 -2.40 -1.11 3.93
C CYS A 81 -2.67 -0.34 5.22
N GLY A 82 -1.74 -0.48 6.17
CA GLY A 82 -1.49 0.52 7.21
C GLY A 82 -0.24 1.30 6.85
N GLN A 83 -0.40 2.57 6.51
CA GLN A 83 0.72 3.47 6.26
C GLN A 83 1.23 4.03 7.58
N LEU A 84 2.48 3.74 7.92
CA LEU A 84 3.09 4.14 9.17
C LEU A 84 3.61 5.57 9.11
N GLN A 85 3.40 6.30 10.20
CA GLN A 85 3.98 7.61 10.42
C GLN A 85 5.22 7.46 11.32
N PHE A 86 6.34 8.01 10.88
CA PHE A 86 7.46 8.24 11.78
C PHE A 86 7.22 9.52 12.58
N ILE A 87 7.11 9.40 13.90
CA ILE A 87 7.30 10.55 14.79
C ILE A 87 8.80 10.77 14.92
N GLY A 88 9.32 11.69 14.11
CA GLY A 88 10.66 12.23 14.31
C GLY A 88 10.66 13.21 15.48
N ASP A 89 10.77 12.74 16.72
CA ASP A 89 11.43 13.55 17.75
C ASP A 89 12.95 13.45 17.55
N GLY A 90 13.39 13.83 16.34
CA GLY A 90 14.78 13.90 15.95
C GLY A 90 15.34 15.25 16.37
N ILE A 91 15.75 15.39 17.63
CA ILE A 91 16.84 16.33 17.92
C ILE A 91 18.08 15.75 17.26
N TYR A 92 18.41 16.26 16.07
CA TYR A 92 19.69 16.01 15.43
C TYR A 92 20.75 16.79 16.23
N PHE A 93 21.58 16.09 17.01
CA PHE A 93 22.86 16.65 17.45
C PHE A 93 23.86 16.46 16.31
N ALA A 94 24.32 17.58 15.75
CA ALA A 94 25.49 17.64 14.89
C ALA A 94 26.78 17.52 15.72
#